data_AF-A0A523R5A5-F1
#
_entry.id   AF-A0A523R5A5-F1
#
_cell.length_a   1.000
_cell.length_b   1.000
_cell.length_c   1.000
_cell.angle_alpha   90.00
_cell.angle_beta   90.00
_cell.angle_gamma   90.00
#
_symmetry.space_group_name_H-M   'P 1'
#
loop_
_entity.id
_entity.type
_entity.pdbx_description
1 polymer ?
#
loop_
_entity_poly.entity_id
_entity_poly.type
_entity_poly.pdbx_seq_one_letter_code
_entity_poly.pdbx_strand_id
1 'polypeptide(L)' 'MRKKYRLIDHTADFGIHVFGDSLQDLFENAAHAMFDQIVEPNTLKRLDTYKIHITGDD' A
#
# COMPACT_ATOMS: atom_id res chain seq x y z
N MET A 1 -15.39 -6.60 5.54
CA MET A 1 -14.51 -5.56 4.96
C MET A 1 -14.08 -6.04 3.58
N ARG A 2 -14.09 -5.18 2.55
CA ARG A 2 -13.51 -5.54 1.24
C ARG A 2 -11.99 -5.67 1.41
N LYS A 3 -11.38 -6.66 0.73
CA LYS A 3 -9.92 -6.83 0.72
C LYS A 3 -9.28 -5.62 0.04
N LYS A 4 -8.24 -5.05 0.65
CA LYS A 4 -7.46 -3.92 0.10
C LYS A 4 -6.48 -4.37 -0.99
N TYR A 5 -5.89 -5.55 -0.84
CA TYR A 5 -4.97 -6.14 -1.82
C TYR A 5 -4.89 -7.66 -1.67
N ARG A 6 -4.18 -8.31 -2.59
CA ARG A 6 -3.67 -9.68 -2.46
C ARG A 6 -2.24 -9.77 -2.97
N LEU A 7 -1.44 -10.64 -2.37
CA LEU A 7 -0.14 -11.02 -2.90
C LEU A 7 -0.33 -11.94 -4.11
N ILE A 8 0.53 -11.78 -5.11
CA ILE A 8 0.66 -12.67 -6.25
C ILE A 8 2.10 -13.17 -6.34
N ASP A 9 2.24 -14.43 -6.73
CA ASP A 9 3.55 -15.06 -6.87
C ASP A 9 4.30 -14.49 -8.07
N HIS A 10 5.58 -14.19 -7.87
CA HIS A 10 6.47 -13.66 -8.89
C HIS A 10 7.84 -14.31 -8.69
N THR A 11 8.49 -14.72 -9.78
CA THR A 11 9.62 -15.65 -9.73
C THR A 11 10.88 -15.12 -9.03
N ALA A 12 10.98 -13.81 -8.79
CA ALA A 12 12.09 -13.17 -8.07
C ALA A 12 11.67 -12.21 -6.94
N ASP A 13 10.42 -11.76 -6.95
CA ASP A 13 9.89 -10.76 -6.01
C ASP A 13 8.51 -11.23 -5.52
N PHE A 14 7.70 -10.32 -4.99
CA PHE A 14 6.27 -10.53 -4.84
C PHE A 14 5.54 -9.45 -5.63
N GLY A 15 4.41 -9.79 -6.22
CA GLY A 15 3.50 -8.78 -6.77
C GLY A 15 2.39 -8.44 -5.77
N ILE A 16 1.89 -7.22 -5.86
CA ILE A 16 0.67 -6.79 -5.15
C ILE A 16 -0.42 -6.48 -6.18
N HIS A 17 -1.59 -7.09 -6.01
CA HIS A 17 -2.80 -6.69 -6.74
C HIS A 17 -3.69 -5.92 -5.78
N VAL A 18 -3.84 -4.62 -6.04
CA VAL A 18 -4.52 -3.67 -5.17
C VAL A 18 -5.95 -3.41 -5.66
N PHE A 19 -6.90 -3.26 -4.74
CA PHE A 19 -8.30 -2.97 -5.02
C PHE A 19 -8.70 -1.64 -4.38
N GLY A 20 -9.61 -0.91 -5.02
CA GLY A 20 -10.10 0.39 -4.55
C GLY A 20 -11.31 0.81 -5.38
N ASP A 21 -12.12 1.73 -4.85
CA ASP A 21 -13.30 2.25 -5.54
C ASP A 21 -12.99 3.54 -6.32
N SER A 22 -11.82 4.14 -6.07
CA SER A 22 -11.27 5.30 -6.77
C SER A 22 -9.76 5.16 -6.98
N LEU A 23 -9.19 6.03 -7.83
CA LEU A 23 -7.74 6.10 -8.01
C LEU A 23 -7.01 6.42 -6.70
N GLN A 24 -7.57 7.34 -5.90
CA GLN A 24 -7.04 7.67 -4.58
C GLN A 24 -6.99 6.44 -3.67
N ASP A 25 -8.06 5.66 -3.62
CA ASP A 25 -8.11 4.43 -2.80
C ASP A 25 -7.06 3.41 -3.27
N LEU A 26 -6.84 3.31 -4.58
CA LEU A 26 -5.83 2.40 -5.13
C LEU A 26 -4.43 2.78 -4.66
N PHE A 27 -4.05 4.05 -4.70
CA PHE A 27 -2.73 4.50 -4.22
C PHE A 27 -2.58 4.34 -2.70
N GLU A 28 -3.63 4.66 -1.92
CA GLU A 28 -3.61 4.48 -0.46
C GLU A 28 -3.47 3.00 -0.08
N ASN A 29 -4.25 2.13 -0.74
CA ASN A 29 -4.19 0.69 -0.49
C ASN A 29 -2.87 0.06 -1.00
N ALA A 30 -2.24 0.62 -2.03
CA ALA A 30 -0.91 0.20 -2.49
C ALA A 30 0.17 0.51 -1.45
N ALA A 31 0.12 1.70 -0.84
CA ALA A 31 1.02 2.05 0.25
C ALA A 31 0.83 1.11 1.46
N HIS A 32 -0.42 0.81 1.83
CA HIS A 32 -0.70 -0.18 2.88
C HIS A 32 -0.13 -1.56 2.54
N ALA A 33 -0.34 -2.05 1.32
CA ALA A 33 0.17 -3.35 0.89
C ALA A 33 1.70 -3.43 1.00
N MET A 34 2.41 -2.37 0.63
CA MET A 34 3.86 -2.28 0.76
C MET A 34 4.30 -2.30 2.22
N PHE A 35 3.70 -1.47 3.09
CA PHE A 35 4.10 -1.39 4.50
C PHE A 35 3.80 -2.70 5.26
N ASP A 36 2.72 -3.39 4.94
CA ASP A 36 2.39 -4.69 5.54
C ASP A 36 3.47 -5.76 5.25
N GLN A 37 4.28 -5.61 4.18
CA GLN A 37 5.41 -6.51 3.90
C GLN A 37 6.68 -6.14 4.66
N ILE A 38 6.76 -4.92 5.20
CA ILE A 38 7.95 -4.38 5.85
C ILE A 38 7.81 -4.46 7.37
N VAL A 39 6.61 -4.22 7.89
CA VAL A 39 6.36 -4.06 9.32
C VAL A 39 4.94 -4.45 9.70
N GLU A 40 4.77 -4.99 10.91
CA GLU A 40 3.46 -5.28 11.49
C GLU A 40 2.82 -3.97 12.00
N PRO A 41 1.77 -3.42 11.34
CA PRO A 41 1.25 -2.09 11.66
C PRO A 41 0.72 -1.98 13.09
N ASN A 42 0.21 -3.08 13.65
CA ASN A 42 -0.34 -3.12 15.01
C ASN A 42 0.71 -2.93 16.10
N THR A 43 2.00 -3.01 15.77
CA THR A 43 3.10 -2.75 16.71
C THR A 43 3.54 -1.29 16.74
N LEU A 44 3.04 -0.46 15.81
CA LEU A 44 3.51 0.90 15.62
C LEU A 44 2.67 1.93 16.37
N LYS A 45 3.33 3.02 16.78
CA LYS A 45 2.69 4.23 17.32
C LYS A 45 2.83 5.35 16.30
N ARG A 46 1.73 6.06 16.02
CA ARG A 46 1.77 7.29 15.21
C ARG A 46 2.35 8.41 16.08
N LEU A 47 3.62 8.74 15.85
CA LEU A 47 4.31 9.85 16.53
C LEU A 47 4.24 11.13 15.70
N ASP A 48 4.47 11.02 14.39
CA ASP A 48 4.53 12.14 13.46
C ASP A 48 3.64 11.93 12.24
N THR A 49 3.40 13.00 11.47
CA THR A 49 2.68 12.95 10.19
C THR A 49 3.32 13.89 9.19
N TYR A 50 3.56 13.37 7.99
CA TYR A 50 4.18 14.10 6.90
C TYR A 50 3.23 14.16 5.71
N LYS A 51 3.14 15.34 5.08
CA LYS A 51 2.40 15.51 3.81
C LYS A 51 3.37 15.34 2.65
N ILE A 52 3.03 14.45 1.73
CA ILE A 52 3.80 14.17 0.53
C ILE A 52 3.04 14.72 -0.66
N HIS A 53 3.75 15.43 -1.54
CA HIS A 53 3.25 15.87 -2.83
C HIS A 53 4.24 15.42 -3.90
N ILE A 54 3.71 14.77 -4.94
CA ILE A 54 4.50 14.24 -6.06
C ILE A 54 3.78 14.52 -7.36
N THR A 55 4.55 14.64 -8.43
CA THR A 55 4.08 14.70 -9.81
C THR A 55 4.83 13.63 -10.61
N GLY A 56 4.19 13.05 -11.61
CA GLY A 56 4.78 12.10 -12.54
C GLY A 56 4.26 12.37 -13.95
N ASP A 57 5.02 11.93 -14.95
CA ASP A 57 4.62 12.04 -16.35
C ASP A 57 3.72 10.86 -16.78
N ASP A 58 3.74 9.75 -16.01
CA ASP A 58 2.81 8.63 -16.01
C ASP A 58 2.76 7.88 -14.66
#